data_AF-A0A1Z7Z106-F1
#
_entry.id   AF-A0A1Z7Z106-F1
#
_cell.length_a   1.000
_cell.length_b   1.000
_cell.length_c   1.000
_cell.angle_alpha   90.00
_cell.angle_beta   90.00
_cell.angle_gamma   90.00
#
_symmetry.space_group_name_H-M   'P 1'
#
loop_
_entity.id
_entity.type
_entity.pdbx_description
1 polymer ?
#
loop_
_entity_poly.entity_id
_entity_poly.type
_entity_poly.pdbx_seq_one_letter_code
_entity_poly.pdbx_strand_id
1 'polypeptide(L)'
;ASVNDISSGLGAKRSCTFNDGSSLVEEIIEYQVGQGYKMDLSNHSMPLKSMQSEMKVIAIDEHSSEIFMSADFVVKGGPFGWVMGQLIMRPVMKSIFKKVMTGLAYHSVTGKIISKKLPSNEELTKIILA
;
A
#
# COMPACT_ATOMS: atom_id res chain seq x y z
N ALA A 1 -1.79 -11.98 9.07
CA ALA A 1 -1.97 -12.41 10.47
C ALA A 1 -1.25 -11.42 11.40
N SER A 2 -1.77 -11.16 12.61
CA SER A 2 -1.02 -10.37 13.60
C SER A 2 0.28 -11.08 13.95
N VAL A 3 1.36 -10.30 14.13
CA VAL A 3 2.70 -10.81 14.47
C VAL A 3 3.07 -10.49 15.91
N ASN A 4 2.31 -9.62 16.58
CA ASN A 4 2.50 -9.26 17.99
C ASN A 4 1.16 -9.08 18.72
N ASP A 5 1.25 -8.70 19.99
CA ASP A 5 0.10 -8.50 20.90
C ASP A 5 -0.62 -7.15 20.71
N ILE A 6 -0.16 -6.32 19.75
CA ILE A 6 -0.76 -5.01 19.45
C ILE A 6 -1.71 -5.16 18.27
N SER A 7 -3.02 -5.03 18.53
CA SER A 7 -4.07 -5.31 17.55
C SER A 7 -4.36 -4.16 16.59
N SER A 8 -4.06 -2.92 16.95
CA SER A 8 -4.27 -1.73 16.10
C SER A 8 -3.39 -0.55 16.53
N GLY A 9 -3.25 0.44 15.64
CA GLY A 9 -2.51 1.68 15.92
C GLY A 9 -0.98 1.51 15.92
N LEU A 10 -0.29 2.43 16.60
CA LEU A 10 1.17 2.48 16.63
C LEU A 10 1.77 1.18 17.19
N GLY A 11 2.77 0.63 16.49
CA GLY A 11 3.47 -0.61 16.86
C GLY A 11 2.73 -1.90 16.48
N ALA A 12 1.52 -1.83 15.94
CA ALA A 12 0.81 -3.01 15.43
C ALA A 12 1.61 -3.64 14.27
N LYS A 13 1.80 -4.97 14.31
CA LYS A 13 2.53 -5.70 13.27
C LYS A 13 1.68 -6.77 12.62
N ARG A 14 1.75 -6.87 11.30
CA ARG A 14 1.09 -7.94 10.54
C ARG A 14 1.99 -8.56 9.49
N SER A 15 1.84 -9.86 9.31
CA SER A 15 2.38 -10.60 8.17
C SER A 15 1.33 -10.69 7.08
N CYS A 16 1.72 -10.27 5.88
CA CYS A 16 0.90 -10.22 4.68
C CYS A 16 1.45 -11.22 3.67
N THR A 17 0.62 -12.18 3.26
CA THR A 17 0.93 -13.11 2.17
C THR A 17 0.12 -12.71 0.95
N PHE A 18 0.80 -12.45 -0.15
CA PHE A 18 0.18 -12.08 -1.42
C PHE A 18 -0.27 -13.31 -2.21
N ASN A 19 -1.14 -13.09 -3.19
CA ASN A 19 -1.68 -14.16 -4.03
C ASN A 19 -0.61 -14.91 -4.86
N ASP A 20 0.56 -14.30 -5.07
CA ASP A 20 1.71 -14.92 -5.74
C ASP A 20 2.60 -15.73 -4.77
N GLY A 21 2.20 -15.84 -3.51
CA GLY A 21 2.93 -16.55 -2.46
C GLY A 21 4.05 -15.74 -1.81
N SER A 22 4.38 -14.55 -2.34
CA SER A 22 5.31 -13.65 -1.65
C SER A 22 4.72 -13.15 -0.34
N SER A 23 5.58 -12.71 0.58
CA SER A 23 5.12 -12.15 1.85
C SER A 23 6.02 -11.03 2.34
N LEU A 24 5.48 -10.24 3.26
CA LEU A 24 6.18 -9.20 4.00
C LEU A 24 5.58 -9.03 5.39
N VAL A 25 6.32 -8.38 6.28
CA VAL A 25 5.83 -7.90 7.57
C VAL A 25 5.73 -6.38 7.53
N GLU A 26 4.59 -5.84 7.93
CA GLU A 26 4.38 -4.39 8.12
C GLU A 26 4.27 -4.10 9.61
N GLU A 27 4.91 -3.01 10.04
CA GLU A 27 4.80 -2.44 11.37
C GLU A 27 4.38 -0.98 11.27
N ILE A 28 3.31 -0.59 11.96
CA ILE A 28 2.89 0.82 12.01
C ILE A 28 3.87 1.63 12.86
N ILE A 29 4.56 2.59 12.25
CA ILE A 29 5.57 3.46 12.91
C ILE A 29 5.07 4.89 13.12
N GLU A 30 4.01 5.30 12.42
CA GLU A 30 3.28 6.55 12.67
C GLU A 30 1.78 6.27 12.47
N TYR A 31 0.93 6.85 13.31
CA TYR A 31 -0.52 6.63 13.23
C TYR A 31 -1.27 7.90 13.62
N GLN A 32 -2.13 8.39 12.73
CA GLN A 32 -3.02 9.52 12.98
C GLN A 32 -4.45 9.13 12.63
N VAL A 33 -5.30 9.05 13.65
CA VAL A 33 -6.70 8.64 13.52
C VAL A 33 -7.41 9.54 12.50
N GLY A 34 -8.11 8.92 11.55
CA GLY A 34 -8.85 9.61 10.49
C GLY A 34 -8.00 10.22 9.37
N GLN A 35 -6.68 10.22 9.48
CA GLN A 35 -5.79 10.83 8.47
C GLN A 35 -4.91 9.81 7.76
N GLY A 36 -4.36 8.83 8.48
CA GLY A 36 -3.45 7.87 7.87
C GLY A 36 -2.41 7.30 8.81
N TYR A 37 -1.47 6.57 8.22
CA TYR A 37 -0.41 5.88 8.95
C TYR A 37 0.81 5.61 8.07
N LYS A 38 1.97 5.47 8.71
CA LYS A 38 3.20 4.98 8.08
C LYS A 38 3.57 3.62 8.62
N MET A 39 4.14 2.81 7.74
CA MET A 39 4.60 1.47 8.04
C MET A 39 6.07 1.30 7.68
N ASP A 40 6.82 0.61 8.53
CA ASP A 40 8.09 0.01 8.16
C ASP A 40 7.86 -1.42 7.63
N LEU A 41 8.50 -1.76 6.53
CA LEU A 41 8.35 -3.05 5.87
C LEU A 41 9.60 -3.90 6.06
N SER A 42 9.40 -5.13 6.53
CA SER A 42 10.46 -6.10 6.82
C SER A 42 10.10 -7.50 6.33
N ASN A 43 11.01 -8.45 6.51
CA ASN A 43 10.82 -9.88 6.20
C ASN A 43 10.23 -10.15 4.81
N HIS A 44 10.76 -9.45 3.79
CA HIS A 44 10.33 -9.58 2.40
C HIS A 44 11.44 -10.20 1.52
N SER A 45 11.04 -10.79 0.39
CA SER A 45 11.98 -11.33 -0.62
C SER A 45 12.51 -10.29 -1.61
N MET A 46 11.96 -9.07 -1.59
CA MET A 46 12.33 -7.99 -2.53
C MET A 46 13.79 -7.55 -2.36
N PRO A 47 14.47 -7.05 -3.42
CA PRO A 47 15.85 -6.58 -3.38
C PRO A 47 16.00 -5.20 -2.72
N LEU A 48 15.25 -4.95 -1.65
CA LEU A 48 15.24 -3.70 -0.90
C LEU A 48 16.10 -3.83 0.36
N LYS A 49 16.85 -2.78 0.68
CA LYS A 49 17.58 -2.61 1.94
C LYS A 49 16.64 -2.09 3.03
N SER A 50 15.74 -1.19 2.67
CA SER A 50 14.70 -0.63 3.54
C SER A 50 13.52 -0.18 2.69
N MET A 51 12.33 -0.18 3.29
CA MET A 51 11.12 0.38 2.69
C MET A 51 10.18 0.86 3.79
N GLN A 52 9.75 2.10 3.67
CA GLN A 52 8.66 2.66 4.46
C GLN A 52 7.51 3.02 3.52
N SER A 53 6.28 2.71 3.91
CA SER A 53 5.09 3.06 3.13
C SER A 53 4.18 3.94 3.95
N GLU A 54 3.53 4.91 3.30
CA GLU A 54 2.53 5.77 3.90
C GLU A 54 1.20 5.58 3.19
N MET A 55 0.12 5.52 3.97
CA MET A 55 -1.25 5.61 3.47
C MET A 55 -1.93 6.79 4.13
N LYS A 56 -2.59 7.63 3.33
CA LYS A 56 -3.35 8.80 3.79
C LYS A 56 -4.74 8.85 3.19
N VAL A 57 -5.63 9.47 3.94
CA VAL A 57 -6.98 9.83 3.54
C VAL A 57 -7.16 11.32 3.83
N ILE A 58 -7.62 12.07 2.84
CA ILE A 58 -7.86 13.51 2.92
C ILE A 58 -9.32 13.72 2.54
N ALA A 59 -10.11 14.31 3.44
CA ALA A 59 -11.50 14.65 3.14
C ALA A 59 -11.52 15.75 2.05
N ILE A 60 -12.36 15.58 1.04
CA ILE A 60 -12.64 16.61 0.03
C ILE A 60 -13.94 17.32 0.41
N ASP A 61 -15.00 16.55 0.69
CA ASP A 61 -16.31 17.02 1.17
C ASP A 61 -17.02 15.93 2.00
N GLU A 62 -18.33 16.10 2.26
CA GLU A 62 -19.15 15.16 3.06
C GLU A 62 -19.32 13.77 2.42
N HIS A 63 -19.02 13.63 1.12
CA HIS A 63 -19.28 12.42 0.35
C HIS A 63 -18.06 11.87 -0.37
N SER A 64 -16.92 12.58 -0.33
CA SER A 64 -15.72 12.21 -1.07
C SER A 64 -14.43 12.47 -0.29
N SER A 65 -13.44 11.65 -0.59
CA SER A 65 -12.10 11.73 -0.01
C SER A 65 -11.06 11.35 -1.06
N GLU A 66 -9.90 11.99 -0.98
CA GLU A 66 -8.70 11.54 -1.68
C GLU A 66 -7.98 10.50 -0.84
N ILE A 67 -7.58 9.39 -1.47
CA ILE A 67 -6.71 8.39 -0.85
C ILE A 67 -5.37 8.37 -1.57
N PHE A 68 -4.30 8.27 -0.78
CA PHE A 68 -2.94 8.31 -1.27
C PHE A 68 -2.12 7.19 -0.64
N MET A 69 -1.22 6.64 -1.45
CA MET A 69 -0.19 5.72 -0.99
C MET A 69 1.18 6.11 -1.58
N SER A 70 2.18 6.17 -0.73
CA SER A 70 3.58 6.33 -1.13
C SER A 70 4.46 5.31 -0.45
N ALA A 71 5.70 5.23 -0.95
CA ALA A 71 6.76 4.55 -0.26
C ALA A 71 8.10 5.20 -0.57
N ASP A 72 8.94 5.24 0.46
CA ASP A 72 10.35 5.54 0.38
C ASP A 72 11.11 4.23 0.52
N PHE A 73 11.99 3.93 -0.43
CA PHE A 73 12.71 2.67 -0.45
C PHE A 73 14.15 2.85 -0.91
N VAL A 74 15.01 1.95 -0.43
CA VAL A 74 16.42 1.85 -0.85
C VAL A 74 16.64 0.47 -1.44
N VAL A 75 17.13 0.41 -2.69
CA VAL A 75 17.46 -0.86 -3.36
C VAL A 75 18.87 -1.31 -2.96
N LYS A 76 19.08 -2.62 -2.85
CA LYS A 76 20.42 -3.20 -2.63
C LYS A 76 21.32 -2.97 -3.87
N GLY A 77 22.64 -2.89 -3.67
CA GLY A 77 23.60 -2.79 -4.79
C GLY A 77 24.08 -1.38 -5.13
N GLY A 78 23.96 -0.42 -4.20
CA GLY A 78 24.63 0.89 -4.31
C GLY A 78 24.16 1.70 -5.53
N PRO A 79 25.08 2.37 -6.27
CA PRO A 79 24.72 3.20 -7.42
C PRO A 79 23.96 2.45 -8.52
N PHE A 80 24.33 1.19 -8.81
CA PHE A 80 23.59 0.36 -9.77
C PHE A 80 22.19 0.03 -9.25
N GLY A 81 22.07 -0.31 -7.96
CA GLY A 81 20.78 -0.50 -7.30
C GLY A 81 19.89 0.75 -7.37
N TRP A 82 20.47 1.95 -7.24
CA TRP A 82 19.75 3.21 -7.39
C TRP A 82 19.17 3.39 -8.79
N VAL A 83 19.95 3.12 -9.84
CA VAL A 83 19.48 3.16 -11.23
C VAL A 83 18.32 2.17 -11.45
N MET A 84 18.49 0.92 -10.99
CA MET A 84 17.44 -0.11 -11.05
C MET A 84 16.19 0.30 -10.25
N GLY A 85 16.38 0.99 -9.13
CA GLY A 85 15.31 1.55 -8.32
C GLY A 85 14.46 2.56 -9.10
N GLN A 86 15.11 3.48 -9.83
CA GLN A 86 14.40 4.49 -10.62
C GLN A 86 13.73 3.91 -11.86
N LEU A 87 14.43 3.05 -12.61
CA LEU A 87 13.96 2.58 -13.90
C LEU A 87 13.01 1.38 -13.83
N ILE A 88 13.12 0.55 -12.80
CA ILE A 88 12.35 -0.71 -12.69
C ILE A 88 11.47 -0.70 -11.43
N MET A 89 12.03 -0.48 -10.25
CA MET A 89 11.26 -0.63 -9.01
C MET A 89 10.16 0.42 -8.88
N ARG A 90 10.45 1.67 -9.22
CA ARG A 90 9.48 2.78 -9.17
C ARG A 90 8.23 2.55 -10.03
N PRO A 91 8.32 2.21 -11.33
CA PRO A 91 7.11 1.93 -12.13
C PRO A 91 6.36 0.68 -11.66
N VAL A 92 7.07 -0.36 -11.20
CA VAL A 92 6.44 -1.55 -10.61
C VAL A 92 5.64 -1.19 -9.36
N MET A 93 6.23 -0.47 -8.41
CA MET A 93 5.53 -0.01 -7.21
C MET A 93 4.35 0.91 -7.54
N LYS A 94 4.51 1.85 -8.48
CA LYS A 94 3.38 2.69 -8.94
C LYS A 94 2.21 1.85 -9.46
N SER A 95 2.49 0.80 -10.23
CA SER A 95 1.46 -0.12 -10.74
C SER A 95 0.77 -0.87 -9.60
N ILE A 96 1.52 -1.34 -8.61
CA ILE A 96 0.99 -2.02 -7.43
C ILE A 96 0.13 -1.06 -6.61
N PHE A 97 0.63 0.14 -6.27
CA PHE A 97 -0.11 1.12 -5.48
C PHE A 97 -1.37 1.57 -6.18
N LYS A 98 -1.34 1.78 -7.50
CA LYS A 98 -2.56 2.06 -8.28
C LYS A 98 -3.60 0.97 -8.08
N LYS A 99 -3.22 -0.31 -8.18
CA LYS A 99 -4.15 -1.44 -7.96
C LYS A 99 -4.70 -1.47 -6.52
N VAL A 100 -3.85 -1.24 -5.52
CA VAL A 100 -4.26 -1.22 -4.11
C VAL A 100 -5.25 -0.08 -3.85
N MET A 101 -4.94 1.15 -4.30
CA MET A 101 -5.82 2.31 -4.12
C MET A 101 -7.14 2.15 -4.89
N THR A 102 -7.09 1.68 -6.14
CA THR A 102 -8.30 1.40 -6.94
C THR A 102 -9.19 0.35 -6.26
N GLY A 103 -8.59 -0.73 -5.75
CA GLY A 103 -9.32 -1.75 -5.00
C GLY A 103 -9.92 -1.17 -3.72
N LEU A 104 -9.14 -0.43 -2.94
CA LEU A 104 -9.61 0.22 -1.71
C LEU A 104 -10.80 1.15 -1.97
N ALA A 105 -10.70 2.04 -2.98
CA ALA A 105 -11.79 2.94 -3.35
C ALA A 105 -13.07 2.17 -3.72
N TYR A 106 -12.95 1.13 -4.56
CA TYR A 106 -14.09 0.29 -4.94
C TYR A 106 -14.72 -0.40 -3.73
N HIS A 107 -13.91 -0.98 -2.85
CA HIS A 107 -14.40 -1.64 -1.64
C HIS A 107 -15.13 -0.67 -0.72
N SER A 108 -14.56 0.52 -0.50
CA SER A 108 -15.14 1.54 0.40
C SER A 108 -16.54 1.97 -0.04
N VAL A 109 -16.80 2.03 -1.35
CA VAL A 109 -18.13 2.43 -1.87
C VAL A 109 -19.11 1.25 -1.97
N THR A 110 -18.62 0.06 -2.32
CA THR A 110 -19.51 -1.07 -2.68
C THR A 110 -19.62 -2.16 -1.60
N GLY A 111 -18.70 -2.19 -0.64
CA GLY A 111 -18.55 -3.28 0.33
C GLY A 111 -18.05 -4.60 -0.28
N LYS A 112 -17.86 -4.70 -1.60
CA LYS A 112 -17.44 -5.94 -2.26
C LYS A 112 -15.95 -6.19 -2.05
N ILE A 113 -15.57 -7.42 -1.74
CA ILE A 113 -14.16 -7.81 -1.54
C ILE A 113 -13.47 -7.97 -2.90
N ILE A 114 -12.33 -7.31 -3.06
CA ILE A 114 -11.46 -7.48 -4.24
C ILE A 114 -10.43 -8.57 -3.92
N SER A 115 -10.38 -9.60 -4.77
CA SER A 115 -9.38 -10.66 -4.66
C SER A 115 -8.34 -10.52 -5.79
N LYS A 116 -8.31 -11.46 -6.74
CA LYS A 116 -7.23 -11.57 -7.74
C LYS A 116 -7.27 -10.53 -8.86
N LYS A 117 -8.44 -9.97 -9.16
CA LYS A 117 -8.65 -9.05 -10.28
C LYS A 117 -9.44 -7.84 -9.83
N LEU A 118 -9.07 -6.68 -10.38
CA LEU A 118 -9.86 -5.47 -10.22
C LEU A 118 -11.21 -5.62 -10.96
N PRO A 119 -12.24 -4.89 -10.51
CA PRO A 119 -13.49 -4.70 -11.24
C PRO A 119 -13.27 -4.16 -12.66
N SER A 120 -14.32 -4.22 -13.50
CA SER A 120 -14.23 -3.68 -14.86
C SER A 120 -14.03 -2.16 -14.85
N ASN A 121 -13.43 -1.60 -15.91
CA ASN A 121 -13.26 -0.15 -16.01
C ASN A 121 -14.60 0.60 -15.93
N GLU A 122 -15.68 0.03 -16.45
CA GLU A 122 -17.03 0.61 -16.39
C GLU A 122 -17.58 0.73 -14.96
N GLU A 123 -17.23 -0.22 -14.09
CA GLU A 123 -17.58 -0.13 -12.67
C GLU A 123 -16.69 0.87 -11.94
N LEU A 124 -15.40 0.93 -12.29
CA LEU A 124 -14.43 1.81 -11.64
C LEU A 124 -14.67 3.29 -11.94
N THR A 125 -15.03 3.66 -13.17
CA THR A 125 -15.28 5.06 -13.55
C THR A 125 -16.52 5.66 -12.90
N LYS A 126 -17.42 4.85 -12.35
CA LYS A 126 -18.57 5.30 -11.57
C LYS A 126 -18.21 5.71 -10.14
N ILE A 127 -17.04 5.30 -9.66
CA ILE A 127 -16.60 5.43 -8.27
C ILE A 127 -15.39 6.34 -8.14
N ILE A 128 -14.44 6.21 -9.07
CA ILE A 128 -13.18 6.94 -9.02
C ILE A 128 -13.31 8.20 -9.86
N LEU A 129 -13.22 9.34 -9.19
CA LEU A 129 -13.13 10.66 -9.83
C LEU A 129 -11.78 10.74 -10.57
N ALA A 130 -11.82 11.20 -11.82
CA ALA A 130 -10.65 11.31 -12.70
C ALA A 130 -9.84 12.58 -12.43
#